data_AF-A0A9E1J7E4-F1
#
_entry.id   AF-A0A9E1J7E4-F1
#
_cell.length_a   1.000
_cell.length_b   1.000
_cell.length_c   1.000
_cell.angle_alpha   90.00
_cell.angle_beta   90.00
_cell.angle_gamma   90.00
#
_symmetry.space_group_name_H-M   'P 1'
#
loop_
_entity.id
_entity.type
_entity.pdbx_description
1 polymer ?
#
loop_
_entity_poly.entity_id
_entity_poly.type
_entity_poly.pdbx_seq_one_letter_code
_entity_poly.pdbx_strand_id
1 'polypeptide(L)'
;GEGFIMSWLEGEALGARIVRSPELAAVRPKLAYECGQILARIHAIDLAATGLDGQLKTMTPESYVHNTWDRYKGFRTPHPMIDYTAQWLLQNLPNDVEMALVHNDFRNGNLMISPNGVAAVLDWEVAHIGDPMRDLGWICTNSWRFGSDLPVGGFGTYDDLFAGYESISGQAVDGERVKFWEVFGSFWWAIGCLSMAEHYRTGPDNTVERPAIGRRSSECQVDCVNLLIPGPVSLVQADAGAGDEMPRIDELLTSVRDFLRGDVMDATTARTNFMARVAGNSLDIVLRDQALGPEHRHLEYERLQALLGIKESLEALRWRLTNGLRAGDIPLDHPGLAEHLRQSVVNQIAIDQPKYSGFKTAIQ
;
A
#
# COMPACT_ATOMS: atom_id res chain seq x y z
N GLY A 1 19.75 -9.08 -25.10
CA GLY A 1 19.44 -9.48 -23.73
C GLY A 1 19.12 -10.95 -23.74
N GLU A 2 19.33 -11.62 -22.61
CA GLU A 2 18.81 -12.97 -22.40
C GLU A 2 17.30 -12.89 -22.22
N GLY A 3 16.59 -13.92 -22.67
CA GLY A 3 15.13 -13.99 -22.62
C GLY A 3 14.66 -15.42 -22.80
N PHE A 4 13.40 -15.67 -22.48
CA PHE A 4 12.78 -16.99 -22.59
C PHE A 4 11.45 -16.90 -23.33
N ILE A 5 11.01 -18.02 -23.90
CA ILE A 5 9.76 -18.15 -24.65
C ILE A 5 8.78 -18.94 -23.77
N MET A 6 7.54 -18.45 -23.69
CA MET A 6 6.46 -19.10 -22.95
C MET A 6 5.24 -19.29 -23.86
N SER A 7 4.38 -20.24 -23.50
CA SER A 7 3.07 -20.38 -24.11
C SER A 7 2.22 -19.14 -23.84
N TRP A 8 1.48 -18.69 -24.86
CA TRP A 8 0.45 -17.67 -24.69
C TRP A 8 -0.80 -18.27 -24.05
N LEU A 9 -1.32 -17.62 -23.02
CA LEU A 9 -2.55 -18.01 -22.32
C LEU A 9 -3.56 -16.87 -22.43
N GLU A 10 -4.84 -17.23 -22.59
CA GLU A 10 -5.95 -16.29 -22.70
C GLU A 10 -6.53 -15.95 -21.32
N GLY A 11 -6.74 -14.67 -21.04
CA GLY A 11 -7.41 -14.21 -19.83
C GLY A 11 -7.21 -12.73 -19.55
N GLU A 12 -7.86 -12.24 -18.50
CA GLU A 12 -7.74 -10.88 -18.00
C GLU A 12 -6.72 -10.81 -16.86
N ALA A 13 -5.78 -9.87 -16.92
CA ALA A 13 -4.76 -9.65 -15.89
C ALA A 13 -4.85 -8.24 -15.26
N LEU A 14 -5.72 -7.37 -15.75
CA LEU A 14 -5.94 -6.05 -15.16
C LEU A 14 -6.84 -6.19 -13.93
N GLY A 15 -6.28 -6.05 -12.73
CA GLY A 15 -7.00 -6.16 -11.45
C GLY A 15 -8.29 -5.33 -11.40
N ALA A 16 -8.27 -4.09 -11.91
CA ALA A 16 -9.46 -3.25 -11.99
C ALA A 16 -10.58 -3.84 -12.85
N ARG A 17 -10.24 -4.56 -13.93
CA ARG A 17 -11.21 -5.28 -14.77
C ARG A 17 -11.67 -6.57 -14.09
N ILE A 18 -10.76 -7.34 -13.48
CA ILE A 18 -11.13 -8.55 -12.73
C ILE A 18 -12.25 -8.28 -11.71
N VAL A 19 -12.12 -7.18 -10.96
CA VAL A 19 -13.08 -6.78 -9.92
C VAL A 19 -14.42 -6.29 -10.50
N ARG A 20 -14.48 -5.79 -11.75
CA ARG A 20 -15.65 -5.05 -12.28
C ARG A 20 -16.32 -5.66 -13.51
N SER A 21 -15.60 -6.46 -14.31
CA SER A 21 -16.07 -6.92 -15.62
C SER A 21 -17.30 -7.83 -15.49
N PRO A 22 -18.37 -7.62 -16.26
CA PRO A 22 -19.52 -8.52 -16.29
C PRO A 22 -19.17 -9.95 -16.72
N GLU A 23 -18.19 -10.10 -17.62
CA GLU A 23 -17.75 -11.39 -18.18
C GLU A 23 -17.17 -12.32 -17.11
N LEU A 24 -16.64 -11.75 -16.02
CA LEU A 24 -16.06 -12.49 -14.91
C LEU A 24 -17.01 -12.61 -13.71
N ALA A 25 -18.24 -12.09 -13.80
CA ALA A 25 -19.17 -12.06 -12.67
C ALA A 25 -19.51 -13.47 -12.14
N ALA A 26 -19.61 -14.47 -13.02
CA ALA A 26 -19.95 -15.84 -12.63
C ALA A 26 -18.80 -16.56 -11.90
N VAL A 27 -17.54 -16.25 -12.25
CA VAL A 27 -16.36 -16.89 -11.65
C VAL A 27 -15.87 -16.14 -10.41
N ARG A 28 -16.05 -14.81 -10.36
CA ARG A 28 -15.51 -13.93 -9.30
C ARG A 28 -15.71 -14.46 -7.87
N PRO A 29 -16.91 -14.94 -7.46
CA PRO A 29 -17.12 -15.42 -6.09
C PRO A 29 -16.27 -16.64 -5.70
N LYS A 30 -15.71 -17.37 -6.66
CA LYS A 30 -14.87 -18.56 -6.41
C LYS A 30 -13.38 -18.23 -6.34
N LEU A 31 -12.98 -17.05 -6.81
CA LEU A 31 -11.57 -16.72 -7.02
C LEU A 31 -10.77 -16.70 -5.73
N ALA A 32 -11.32 -16.24 -4.61
CA ALA A 32 -10.61 -16.24 -3.32
C ALA A 32 -10.28 -17.68 -2.86
N TYR A 33 -11.25 -18.58 -2.95
CA TYR A 33 -11.05 -20.00 -2.67
C TYR A 33 -10.02 -20.64 -3.61
N GLU A 34 -10.12 -20.40 -4.92
CA GLU A 34 -9.13 -20.88 -5.90
C GLU A 34 -7.73 -20.34 -5.62
N CYS A 35 -7.60 -19.06 -5.25
CA CYS A 35 -6.33 -18.46 -4.84
C CYS A 35 -5.72 -19.19 -3.65
N GLY A 36 -6.52 -19.51 -2.63
CA GLY A 36 -6.07 -20.28 -1.47
C GLY A 36 -5.52 -21.65 -1.88
N GLN A 37 -6.25 -22.37 -2.75
CA GLN A 37 -5.79 -23.67 -3.25
C GLN A 37 -4.50 -23.58 -4.08
N ILE A 38 -4.34 -22.53 -4.89
CA ILE A 38 -3.14 -22.30 -5.70
C ILE A 38 -1.94 -22.02 -4.79
N LEU A 39 -2.10 -21.14 -3.80
CA LEU A 39 -1.04 -20.84 -2.84
C LEU A 39 -0.62 -22.07 -2.06
N ALA A 40 -1.56 -22.88 -1.56
CA ALA A 40 -1.23 -24.13 -0.89
C ALA A 40 -0.44 -25.09 -1.79
N ARG A 41 -0.76 -25.17 -3.09
CA ARG A 41 0.01 -25.98 -4.06
C ARG A 41 1.41 -25.42 -4.30
N ILE A 42 1.57 -24.11 -4.41
CA ILE A 42 2.88 -23.46 -4.55
C ILE A 42 3.74 -23.73 -3.31
N HIS A 43 3.16 -23.55 -2.12
CA HIS A 43 3.88 -23.70 -0.86
C HIS A 43 4.23 -25.17 -0.55
N ALA A 44 3.55 -26.14 -1.16
CA ALA A 44 3.84 -27.56 -1.03
C ALA A 44 4.93 -28.06 -2.01
N ILE A 45 5.53 -27.18 -2.82
CA ILE A 45 6.63 -27.55 -3.73
C ILE A 45 7.83 -28.00 -2.90
N ASP A 46 8.30 -29.23 -3.14
CA ASP A 46 9.52 -29.75 -2.53
C ASP A 46 10.75 -29.01 -3.09
N LEU A 47 11.28 -28.10 -2.26
CA LEU A 47 12.40 -27.23 -2.62
C LEU A 47 13.68 -28.02 -2.92
N ALA A 48 13.93 -29.11 -2.20
CA ALA A 48 15.13 -29.92 -2.36
C ALA A 48 15.04 -30.80 -3.62
N ALA A 49 13.88 -31.43 -3.84
CA ALA A 49 13.65 -32.24 -5.05
C ALA A 49 13.68 -31.40 -6.34
N THR A 50 13.25 -30.13 -6.27
CA THR A 50 13.31 -29.20 -7.40
C THR A 50 14.65 -28.47 -7.52
N GLY A 51 15.49 -28.49 -6.49
CA GLY A 51 16.76 -27.76 -6.42
C GLY A 51 16.63 -26.25 -6.28
N LEU A 52 15.44 -25.76 -5.92
CA LEU A 52 15.16 -24.32 -5.75
C LEU A 52 15.85 -23.75 -4.51
N ASP A 53 16.10 -24.57 -3.49
CA ASP A 53 16.86 -24.22 -2.28
C ASP A 53 18.32 -23.81 -2.57
N GLY A 54 18.90 -24.30 -3.67
CA GLY A 54 20.21 -23.90 -4.16
C GLY A 54 20.21 -22.65 -5.06
N GLN A 55 19.05 -22.17 -5.52
CA GLN A 55 18.92 -21.07 -6.49
C GLN A 55 18.30 -19.80 -5.88
N LEU A 56 17.36 -19.98 -4.95
CA LEU A 56 16.61 -18.88 -4.34
C LEU A 56 17.18 -18.50 -2.99
N LYS A 57 17.07 -17.21 -2.66
CA LYS A 57 17.43 -16.73 -1.32
C LYS A 57 16.35 -17.15 -0.32
N THR A 58 16.78 -17.46 0.90
CA THR A 58 15.88 -17.60 2.05
C THR A 58 15.80 -16.27 2.78
N MET A 59 14.59 -15.80 3.07
CA MET A 59 14.34 -14.57 3.83
C MET A 59 13.43 -14.87 5.02
N THR A 60 13.95 -14.63 6.23
CA THR A 60 13.13 -14.71 7.45
C THR A 60 12.21 -13.49 7.56
N PRO A 61 11.06 -13.60 8.25
CA PRO A 61 10.19 -12.45 8.52
C PRO A 61 10.95 -11.25 9.09
N GLU A 62 11.79 -11.48 10.09
CA GLU A 62 12.61 -10.44 10.74
C GLU A 62 13.55 -9.76 9.74
N SER A 63 14.29 -10.54 8.94
CA SER A 63 15.20 -9.99 7.93
C SER A 63 14.45 -9.15 6.88
N TYR A 64 13.22 -9.54 6.55
CA TYR A 64 12.43 -8.83 5.54
C TYR A 64 11.90 -7.49 6.07
N VAL A 65 11.46 -7.46 7.33
CA VAL A 65 11.11 -6.22 8.04
C VAL A 65 12.31 -5.28 8.10
N HIS A 66 13.49 -5.77 8.53
CA HIS A 66 14.70 -4.95 8.59
C HIS A 66 15.12 -4.42 7.22
N ASN A 67 15.20 -5.26 6.19
CA ASN A 67 15.59 -4.85 4.84
C ASN A 67 14.66 -3.75 4.29
N THR A 68 13.35 -3.90 4.51
CA THR A 68 12.35 -2.93 4.05
C THR A 68 12.47 -1.62 4.84
N TRP A 69 12.65 -1.71 6.15
CA TRP A 69 12.80 -0.54 7.02
C TRP A 69 14.11 0.22 6.75
N ASP A 70 15.21 -0.50 6.52
CA ASP A 70 16.51 0.06 6.15
C ASP A 70 16.45 0.83 4.83
N ARG A 71 15.75 0.29 3.84
CA ARG A 71 15.50 1.00 2.57
C ARG A 71 14.79 2.34 2.81
N TYR A 72 13.76 2.36 3.66
CA TYR A 72 13.08 3.61 4.01
C TYR A 72 13.96 4.59 4.77
N LYS A 73 14.77 4.13 5.73
CA LYS A 73 15.72 4.99 6.44
C LYS A 73 16.68 5.69 5.47
N GLY A 74 17.04 5.02 4.38
CA GLY A 74 17.83 5.58 3.27
C GLY A 74 17.21 6.79 2.57
N PHE A 75 15.88 6.94 2.58
CA PHE A 75 15.18 8.09 1.97
C PHE A 75 15.27 9.37 2.82
N ARG A 76 15.76 9.29 4.06
CA ARG A 76 16.00 10.43 4.96
C ARG A 76 14.79 11.38 5.06
N THR A 77 13.61 10.83 5.25
CA THR A 77 12.35 11.56 5.47
C THR A 77 11.63 11.02 6.73
N PRO A 78 11.00 11.87 7.55
CA PRO A 78 10.33 11.42 8.77
C PRO A 78 8.85 11.07 8.51
N HIS A 79 8.54 9.77 8.51
CA HIS A 79 7.17 9.24 8.52
C HIS A 79 6.96 8.40 9.79
N PRO A 80 6.54 9.01 10.91
CA PRO A 80 6.36 8.31 12.18
C PRO A 80 5.50 7.05 12.11
N MET A 81 4.46 7.01 11.27
CA MET A 81 3.63 5.82 11.11
C MET A 81 4.37 4.64 10.48
N ILE A 82 5.33 4.89 9.58
CA ILE A 82 6.17 3.84 8.99
C ILE A 82 7.08 3.25 10.08
N ASP A 83 7.69 4.09 10.91
CA ASP A 83 8.55 3.63 12.02
C ASP A 83 7.74 2.90 13.12
N TYR A 84 6.53 3.37 13.44
CA TYR A 84 5.60 2.67 14.33
C TYR A 84 5.25 1.27 13.79
N THR A 85 4.93 1.18 12.49
CA THR A 85 4.56 -0.09 11.85
C THR A 85 5.73 -1.06 11.82
N ALA A 86 6.94 -0.60 11.52
CA ALA A 86 8.14 -1.43 11.55
C ALA A 86 8.40 -2.01 12.94
N GLN A 87 8.28 -1.19 13.99
CA GLN A 87 8.42 -1.65 15.36
C GLN A 87 7.32 -2.64 15.77
N TRP A 88 6.06 -2.38 15.38
CA TRP A 88 4.98 -3.32 15.61
C TRP A 88 5.27 -4.67 14.94
N LEU A 89 5.73 -4.68 13.69
CA LEU A 89 6.12 -5.90 12.99
C LEU A 89 7.25 -6.64 13.73
N LEU A 90 8.29 -5.94 14.18
CA LEU A 90 9.38 -6.59 14.94
C LEU A 90 8.92 -7.17 16.28
N GLN A 91 7.95 -6.53 16.94
CA GLN A 91 7.37 -7.03 18.20
C GLN A 91 6.37 -8.19 18.01
N ASN A 92 5.89 -8.42 16.80
CA ASN A 92 4.86 -9.41 16.47
C ASN A 92 5.34 -10.42 15.42
N LEU A 93 6.65 -10.67 15.35
CA LEU A 93 7.22 -11.64 14.41
C LEU A 93 6.59 -13.04 14.61
N PRO A 94 6.21 -13.74 13.54
CA PRO A 94 5.74 -15.11 13.66
C PRO A 94 6.89 -16.03 14.10
N ASN A 95 6.60 -16.91 15.05
CA ASN A 95 7.53 -17.94 15.53
C ASN A 95 7.34 -19.24 14.73
N ASP A 96 8.36 -20.12 14.73
CA ASP A 96 8.29 -21.48 14.19
C ASP A 96 7.77 -21.56 12.74
N VAL A 97 8.28 -20.68 11.87
CA VAL A 97 7.93 -20.61 10.46
C VAL A 97 8.59 -21.77 9.69
N GLU A 98 7.77 -22.70 9.19
CA GLU A 98 8.18 -23.59 8.11
C GLU A 98 8.24 -22.78 6.80
N MET A 99 9.44 -22.68 6.22
CA MET A 99 9.70 -21.87 5.03
C MET A 99 9.30 -22.63 3.76
N ALA A 100 8.68 -21.94 2.82
CA ALA A 100 8.22 -22.48 1.55
C ALA A 100 8.64 -21.58 0.38
N LEU A 101 8.46 -22.05 -0.86
CA LEU A 101 8.48 -21.16 -2.01
C LEU A 101 7.35 -20.14 -1.87
N VAL A 102 7.68 -18.85 -1.86
CA VAL A 102 6.70 -17.77 -1.91
C VAL A 102 6.80 -17.01 -3.22
N HIS A 103 5.66 -16.68 -3.80
CA HIS A 103 5.58 -15.84 -4.97
C HIS A 103 5.96 -14.39 -4.66
N ASN A 104 5.64 -13.92 -3.45
CA ASN A 104 5.90 -12.58 -2.89
C ASN A 104 5.11 -11.43 -3.54
N ASP A 105 4.79 -11.49 -4.84
CA ASP A 105 3.84 -10.57 -5.49
C ASP A 105 2.52 -11.26 -5.93
N PHE A 106 1.99 -12.20 -5.13
CA PHE A 106 0.72 -12.87 -5.42
C PHE A 106 -0.49 -11.93 -5.21
N ARG A 107 -0.91 -11.25 -6.25
CA ARG A 107 -2.06 -10.33 -6.24
C ARG A 107 -2.83 -10.42 -7.54
N ASN A 108 -4.07 -9.95 -7.55
CA ASN A 108 -4.95 -10.00 -8.72
C ASN A 108 -4.35 -9.44 -10.03
N GLY A 109 -3.45 -8.45 -9.98
CA GLY A 109 -2.75 -7.93 -11.15
C GLY A 109 -1.68 -8.85 -11.75
N ASN A 110 -1.34 -9.92 -11.04
CA ASN A 110 -0.41 -10.97 -11.46
C ASN A 110 -1.13 -12.33 -11.59
N LEU A 111 -2.46 -12.32 -11.58
CA LEU A 111 -3.28 -13.48 -11.91
C LEU A 111 -3.91 -13.26 -13.27
N MET A 112 -3.86 -14.28 -14.11
CA MET A 112 -4.63 -14.30 -15.34
C MET A 112 -5.95 -15.01 -15.08
N ILE A 113 -7.07 -14.32 -15.26
CA ILE A 113 -8.41 -14.84 -14.96
C ILE A 113 -9.17 -15.13 -16.25
N SER A 114 -9.70 -16.33 -16.36
CA SER A 114 -10.61 -16.76 -17.42
C SER A 114 -12.04 -16.92 -16.88
N PRO A 115 -13.06 -17.07 -17.73
CA PRO A 115 -14.41 -17.43 -17.29
C PRO A 115 -14.49 -18.75 -16.49
N ASN A 116 -13.44 -19.59 -16.54
CA ASN A 116 -13.39 -20.90 -15.88
C ASN A 116 -12.59 -20.89 -14.56
N GLY A 117 -11.95 -19.78 -14.19
CA GLY A 117 -11.11 -19.68 -13.00
C GLY A 117 -9.78 -18.99 -13.26
N VAL A 118 -8.87 -19.10 -12.29
CA VAL A 118 -7.48 -18.64 -12.45
C VAL A 118 -6.76 -19.52 -13.48
N ALA A 119 -6.32 -18.91 -14.58
CA ALA A 119 -5.62 -19.59 -15.68
C ALA A 119 -4.11 -19.63 -15.49
N ALA A 120 -3.51 -18.60 -14.89
CA ALA A 120 -2.07 -18.53 -14.64
C ALA A 120 -1.72 -17.62 -13.46
N VAL A 121 -0.58 -17.91 -12.83
CA VAL A 121 0.13 -17.04 -11.89
C VAL A 121 1.36 -16.50 -12.62
N LEU A 122 1.45 -15.18 -12.72
CA LEU A 122 2.44 -14.45 -13.50
C LEU A 122 3.45 -13.77 -12.59
N ASP A 123 4.57 -13.35 -13.16
CA ASP A 123 5.53 -12.42 -12.53
C ASP A 123 6.23 -12.95 -11.27
N TRP A 124 7.09 -13.95 -11.49
CA TRP A 124 7.87 -14.64 -10.46
C TRP A 124 9.20 -13.97 -10.12
N GLU A 125 9.46 -12.72 -10.56
CA GLU A 125 10.79 -12.10 -10.49
C GLU A 125 11.29 -11.83 -9.05
N VAL A 126 10.36 -11.77 -8.10
CA VAL A 126 10.63 -11.52 -6.67
C VAL A 126 10.36 -12.73 -5.78
N ALA A 127 10.18 -13.91 -6.39
CA ALA A 127 9.97 -15.15 -5.67
C ALA A 127 11.23 -15.53 -4.86
N HIS A 128 11.00 -16.11 -3.69
CA HIS A 128 12.07 -16.52 -2.77
C HIS A 128 11.57 -17.61 -1.82
N ILE A 129 12.42 -18.08 -0.92
CA ILE A 129 12.04 -19.00 0.15
C ILE A 129 11.72 -18.18 1.40
N GLY A 130 10.50 -18.30 1.91
CA GLY A 130 10.01 -17.45 3.01
C GLY A 130 8.76 -18.01 3.68
N ASP A 131 8.14 -17.19 4.51
CA ASP A 131 6.89 -17.55 5.19
C ASP A 131 5.72 -17.66 4.20
N PRO A 132 5.05 -18.81 4.06
CA PRO A 132 3.91 -18.97 3.15
C PRO A 132 2.75 -17.99 3.40
N MET A 133 2.56 -17.53 4.64
CA MET A 133 1.49 -16.58 4.96
C MET A 133 1.73 -15.19 4.36
N ARG A 134 2.96 -14.91 3.87
CA ARG A 134 3.29 -13.69 3.13
C ARG A 134 2.42 -13.52 1.89
N ASP A 135 2.13 -14.59 1.15
CA ASP A 135 1.33 -14.50 -0.07
C ASP A 135 -0.17 -14.33 0.24
N LEU A 136 -0.66 -14.97 1.31
CA LEU A 136 -2.04 -14.83 1.77
C LEU A 136 -2.30 -13.40 2.27
N GLY A 137 -1.39 -12.84 3.07
CA GLY A 137 -1.52 -11.47 3.56
C GLY A 137 -1.40 -10.43 2.44
N TRP A 138 -0.58 -10.72 1.43
CA TRP A 138 -0.36 -9.80 0.31
C TRP A 138 -1.62 -9.53 -0.49
N ILE A 139 -2.31 -10.58 -0.96
CA ILE A 139 -3.53 -10.42 -1.74
C ILE A 139 -4.66 -9.73 -0.95
N CYS A 140 -4.57 -9.72 0.38
CA CYS A 140 -5.49 -9.02 1.27
C CYS A 140 -5.21 -7.51 1.39
N THR A 141 -4.01 -7.04 1.00
CA THR A 141 -3.64 -5.62 1.08
C THR A 141 -4.62 -4.75 0.27
N ASN A 142 -5.12 -3.67 0.89
CA ASN A 142 -6.19 -2.83 0.34
C ASN A 142 -5.87 -2.22 -1.03
N SER A 143 -4.59 -1.94 -1.31
CA SER A 143 -4.11 -1.51 -2.63
C SER A 143 -4.51 -2.44 -3.78
N TRP A 144 -4.76 -3.72 -3.50
CA TRP A 144 -5.15 -4.72 -4.50
C TRP A 144 -6.65 -4.95 -4.58
N ARG A 145 -7.48 -4.20 -3.84
CA ARG A 145 -8.94 -4.34 -3.86
C ARG A 145 -9.62 -3.49 -4.95
N PHE A 146 -8.89 -2.57 -5.58
CA PHE A 146 -9.39 -1.68 -6.65
C PHE A 146 -10.70 -0.94 -6.30
N GLY A 147 -10.83 -0.55 -5.03
CA GLY A 147 -11.98 0.17 -4.49
C GLY A 147 -13.18 -0.71 -4.11
N SER A 148 -13.03 -2.03 -4.13
CA SER A 148 -13.97 -2.98 -3.56
C SER A 148 -13.80 -3.09 -2.04
N ASP A 149 -14.89 -3.38 -1.33
CA ASP A 149 -14.88 -3.61 0.12
C ASP A 149 -14.49 -5.07 0.47
N LEU A 150 -14.43 -5.97 -0.51
CA LEU A 150 -14.03 -7.36 -0.30
C LEU A 150 -12.52 -7.48 -0.06
N PRO A 151 -12.07 -8.15 1.02
CA PRO A 151 -10.68 -8.07 1.45
C PRO A 151 -9.69 -8.77 0.53
N VAL A 152 -10.06 -9.90 -0.08
CA VAL A 152 -9.15 -10.71 -0.89
C VAL A 152 -9.23 -10.29 -2.34
N GLY A 153 -8.20 -9.57 -2.81
CA GLY A 153 -8.08 -9.12 -4.21
C GLY A 153 -9.24 -8.26 -4.74
N GLY A 154 -10.12 -7.79 -3.84
CA GLY A 154 -11.36 -7.09 -4.18
C GLY A 154 -12.51 -8.00 -4.64
N PHE A 155 -12.37 -9.33 -4.54
CA PHE A 155 -13.34 -10.29 -5.08
C PHE A 155 -13.82 -11.39 -4.13
N GLY A 156 -13.25 -11.53 -2.93
CA GLY A 156 -13.72 -12.52 -1.96
C GLY A 156 -13.32 -12.23 -0.51
N THR A 157 -13.68 -13.15 0.39
CA THR A 157 -13.51 -13.01 1.84
C THR A 157 -12.26 -13.74 2.35
N TYR A 158 -11.80 -13.40 3.56
CA TYR A 158 -10.73 -14.14 4.24
C TYR A 158 -11.12 -15.62 4.41
N ASP A 159 -12.37 -15.89 4.82
CA ASP A 159 -12.89 -17.25 5.02
C ASP A 159 -12.80 -18.09 3.75
N ASP A 160 -13.14 -17.52 2.58
CA ASP A 160 -13.01 -18.23 1.30
C ASP A 160 -11.54 -18.56 0.98
N LEU A 161 -10.64 -17.58 1.18
CA LEU A 161 -9.20 -17.76 0.94
C LEU A 161 -8.61 -18.84 1.85
N PHE A 162 -8.95 -18.79 3.14
CA PHE A 162 -8.45 -19.73 4.13
C PHE A 162 -9.01 -21.13 3.87
N ALA A 163 -10.32 -21.26 3.66
CA ALA A 163 -10.93 -22.54 3.31
C ALA A 163 -10.32 -23.16 2.04
N GLY A 164 -9.96 -22.33 1.05
CA GLY A 164 -9.24 -22.76 -0.14
C GLY A 164 -7.85 -23.32 0.20
N TYR A 165 -7.07 -22.59 0.98
CA TYR A 165 -5.75 -23.01 1.41
C TYR A 165 -5.76 -24.30 2.23
N GLU A 166 -6.64 -24.38 3.21
CA GLU A 166 -6.81 -25.52 4.13
C GLU A 166 -7.25 -26.78 3.38
N SER A 167 -8.08 -26.64 2.33
CA SER A 167 -8.56 -27.77 1.53
C SER A 167 -7.47 -28.57 0.81
N ILE A 168 -6.31 -27.93 0.59
CA ILE A 168 -5.16 -28.54 -0.10
C ILE A 168 -4.05 -28.87 0.89
N SER A 169 -3.72 -27.94 1.79
CA SER A 169 -2.62 -28.11 2.74
C SER A 169 -2.96 -29.06 3.88
N GLY A 170 -4.25 -29.21 4.21
CA GLY A 170 -4.69 -29.94 5.40
C GLY A 170 -4.32 -29.27 6.73
N GLN A 171 -3.76 -28.06 6.69
CA GLN A 171 -3.34 -27.28 7.85
C GLN A 171 -4.20 -26.05 8.00
N ALA A 172 -4.68 -25.79 9.22
CA ALA A 172 -5.46 -24.59 9.53
C ALA A 172 -4.62 -23.33 9.31
N VAL A 173 -5.22 -22.29 8.72
CA VAL A 173 -4.56 -21.00 8.53
C VAL A 173 -4.61 -20.19 9.82
N ASP A 174 -3.46 -19.68 10.25
CA ASP A 174 -3.38 -18.71 11.34
C ASP A 174 -3.72 -17.31 10.81
N GLY A 175 -4.93 -16.84 11.11
CA GLY A 175 -5.43 -15.53 10.69
C GLY A 175 -4.63 -14.35 11.23
N GLU A 176 -4.03 -14.45 12.43
CA GLU A 176 -3.18 -13.37 12.97
C GLU A 176 -1.84 -13.30 12.24
N ARG A 177 -1.29 -14.44 11.83
CA ARG A 177 -0.10 -14.49 10.97
C ARG A 177 -0.37 -13.94 9.57
N VAL A 178 -1.57 -14.19 9.01
CA VAL A 178 -1.99 -13.54 7.75
C VAL A 178 -2.12 -12.03 7.95
N LYS A 179 -2.73 -11.57 9.05
CA LYS A 179 -2.85 -10.15 9.38
C LYS A 179 -1.48 -9.48 9.53
N PHE A 180 -0.52 -10.14 10.18
CA PHE A 180 0.87 -9.68 10.24
C PHE A 180 1.42 -9.40 8.83
N TRP A 181 1.20 -10.32 7.90
CA TRP A 181 1.65 -10.16 6.52
C TRP A 181 0.84 -9.17 5.68
N GLU A 182 -0.43 -8.93 6.01
CA GLU A 182 -1.23 -7.85 5.42
C GLU A 182 -0.74 -6.47 5.87
N VAL A 183 -0.40 -6.33 7.16
CA VAL A 183 0.26 -5.13 7.70
C VAL A 183 1.61 -4.93 7.03
N PHE A 184 2.44 -5.99 6.94
CA PHE A 184 3.71 -5.94 6.23
C PHE A 184 3.52 -5.56 4.76
N GLY A 185 2.48 -6.07 4.09
CA GLY A 185 2.17 -5.71 2.72
C GLY A 185 1.94 -4.21 2.55
N SER A 186 1.08 -3.64 3.39
CA SER A 186 0.84 -2.19 3.40
C SER A 186 2.12 -1.41 3.71
N PHE A 187 2.90 -1.83 4.71
CA PHE A 187 4.21 -1.26 5.02
C PHE A 187 5.15 -1.29 3.81
N TRP A 188 5.40 -2.47 3.22
CA TRP A 188 6.28 -2.66 2.09
C TRP A 188 5.87 -1.82 0.87
N TRP A 189 4.57 -1.75 0.58
CA TRP A 189 4.05 -0.93 -0.51
C TRP A 189 4.18 0.58 -0.24
N ALA A 190 4.07 1.02 1.03
CA ALA A 190 4.33 2.40 1.41
C ALA A 190 5.76 2.84 1.05
N ILE A 191 6.74 1.97 1.32
CA ILE A 191 8.15 2.18 0.95
C ILE A 191 8.34 2.11 -0.56
N GLY A 192 7.65 1.18 -1.24
CA GLY A 192 7.62 1.09 -2.71
C GLY A 192 7.17 2.39 -3.36
N CYS A 193 6.09 2.99 -2.87
CA CYS A 193 5.60 4.28 -3.32
C CYS A 193 6.64 5.39 -3.10
N LEU A 194 7.21 5.51 -1.90
CA LEU A 194 8.26 6.51 -1.63
C LEU A 194 9.49 6.35 -2.53
N SER A 195 9.85 5.12 -2.89
CA SER A 195 10.96 4.86 -3.81
C SER A 195 10.73 5.45 -5.21
N MET A 196 9.47 5.62 -5.65
CA MET A 196 9.17 6.29 -6.91
C MET A 196 9.47 7.79 -6.84
N ALA A 197 9.16 8.44 -5.71
CA ALA A 197 9.54 9.83 -5.49
C ALA A 197 11.08 9.98 -5.41
N GLU A 198 11.77 9.02 -4.80
CA GLU A 198 13.23 9.03 -4.77
C GLU A 198 13.83 8.86 -6.18
N HIS A 199 13.32 7.92 -6.98
CA HIS A 199 13.74 7.79 -8.38
C HIS A 199 13.46 9.04 -9.22
N TYR A 200 12.40 9.80 -8.94
CA TYR A 200 12.18 11.09 -9.60
C TYR A 200 13.23 12.15 -9.23
N ARG A 201 13.82 12.06 -8.04
CA ARG A 201 14.85 13.01 -7.57
C ARG A 201 16.23 12.68 -8.10
N THR A 202 16.57 11.39 -8.13
CA THR A 202 17.96 10.92 -8.32
C THR A 202 18.14 9.99 -9.51
N GLY A 203 17.04 9.48 -10.07
CA GLY A 203 17.06 8.53 -11.18
C GLY A 203 17.12 9.22 -12.54
N PRO A 204 17.28 8.42 -13.62
CA PRO A 204 17.37 8.93 -14.98
C PRO A 204 16.02 9.36 -15.58
N ASP A 205 14.91 8.88 -15.02
CA ASP A 205 13.55 9.06 -15.54
C ASP A 205 12.71 9.96 -14.62
N ASN A 206 12.52 11.23 -15.00
CA ASN A 206 11.79 12.21 -14.19
C ASN A 206 10.35 12.41 -14.70
N THR A 207 9.59 11.33 -14.75
CA THR A 207 8.22 11.32 -15.27
C THR A 207 7.18 11.79 -14.24
N VAL A 208 6.05 12.35 -14.71
CA VAL A 208 5.02 12.97 -13.84
C VAL A 208 4.35 11.98 -12.89
N GLU A 209 4.27 10.70 -13.27
CA GLU A 209 3.66 9.65 -12.45
C GLU A 209 4.47 9.28 -11.22
N ARG A 210 5.80 9.40 -11.25
CA ARG A 210 6.66 8.97 -10.16
C ARG A 210 6.37 9.71 -8.84
N PRO A 211 6.38 11.06 -8.78
CA PRO A 211 6.03 11.78 -7.57
C PRO A 211 4.55 11.59 -7.19
N ALA A 212 3.64 11.44 -8.18
CA ALA A 212 2.23 11.14 -7.91
C ALA A 212 2.04 9.77 -7.23
N ILE A 213 2.78 8.75 -7.66
CA ILE A 213 2.83 7.43 -6.99
C ILE A 213 3.46 7.57 -5.61
N GLY A 214 4.48 8.43 -5.45
CA GLY A 214 5.04 8.78 -4.14
C GLY A 214 4.00 9.17 -3.10
N ARG A 215 3.00 9.97 -3.50
CA ARG A 215 1.89 10.38 -2.61
C ARG A 215 0.98 9.21 -2.20
N ARG A 216 0.98 8.08 -2.92
CA ARG A 216 0.23 6.87 -2.53
C ARG A 216 0.81 6.16 -1.30
N SER A 217 1.96 6.60 -0.79
CA SER A 217 2.45 6.15 0.52
C SER A 217 1.45 6.44 1.65
N SER A 218 0.62 7.50 1.53
CA SER A 218 -0.43 7.77 2.52
C SER A 218 -1.59 6.78 2.46
N GLU A 219 -1.89 6.17 1.29
CA GLU A 219 -2.88 5.08 1.15
C GLU A 219 -2.46 3.91 2.06
N CYS A 220 -1.20 3.54 1.95
CA CYS A 220 -0.62 2.41 2.66
C CYS A 220 -0.51 2.66 4.17
N GLN A 221 -0.16 3.89 4.55
CA GLN A 221 -0.10 4.29 5.97
C GLN A 221 -1.48 4.29 6.62
N VAL A 222 -2.55 4.72 5.91
CA VAL A 222 -3.90 4.66 6.48
C VAL A 222 -4.39 3.22 6.64
N ASP A 223 -3.98 2.30 5.77
CA ASP A 223 -4.25 0.88 5.96
C ASP A 223 -3.58 0.33 7.23
N CYS A 224 -2.31 0.67 7.47
CA CYS A 224 -1.61 0.31 8.69
C CYS A 224 -2.32 0.89 9.93
N VAL A 225 -2.78 2.14 9.86
CA VAL A 225 -3.55 2.79 10.93
C VAL A 225 -4.85 2.04 11.21
N ASN A 226 -5.59 1.64 10.19
CA ASN A 226 -6.84 0.88 10.36
C ASN A 226 -6.61 -0.52 10.95
N LEU A 227 -5.52 -1.17 10.59
CA LEU A 227 -5.18 -2.53 11.05
C LEU A 227 -4.60 -2.55 12.47
N LEU A 228 -3.85 -1.51 12.85
CA LEU A 228 -3.07 -1.48 14.09
C LEU A 228 -3.65 -0.58 15.19
N ILE A 229 -4.20 0.57 14.82
CA ILE A 229 -4.66 1.61 15.75
C ILE A 229 -6.02 2.20 15.32
N PRO A 230 -7.09 1.38 15.30
CA PRO A 230 -8.44 1.85 15.02
C PRO A 230 -8.90 2.86 16.08
N GLY A 231 -9.79 3.77 15.70
CA GLY A 231 -10.31 4.80 16.63
C GLY A 231 -11.02 5.95 15.93
N PRO A 232 -11.49 6.96 16.68
CA PRO A 232 -12.09 8.15 16.09
C PRO A 232 -11.05 9.02 15.37
N VAL A 233 -11.51 9.85 14.44
CA VAL A 233 -10.72 10.89 13.77
C VAL A 233 -11.50 12.20 13.74
N SER A 234 -10.80 13.32 13.88
CA SER A 234 -11.34 14.66 13.68
C SER A 234 -10.77 15.19 12.36
N LEU A 235 -11.64 15.31 11.36
CA LEU A 235 -11.23 15.81 10.04
C LEU A 235 -11.01 17.32 10.07
N VAL A 236 -9.85 17.73 9.56
CA VAL A 236 -9.51 19.12 9.29
C VAL A 236 -10.55 19.69 8.34
N GLN A 237 -11.08 20.85 8.70
CA GLN A 237 -11.97 21.60 7.83
C GLN A 237 -11.12 22.50 6.93
N ALA A 238 -11.56 22.68 5.69
CA ALA A 238 -10.91 23.64 4.79
C ALA A 238 -11.07 25.03 5.39
N ASP A 239 -9.96 25.74 5.53
CA ASP A 239 -10.05 27.17 5.74
C ASP A 239 -10.52 27.77 4.42
N ALA A 240 -11.67 28.46 4.44
CA ALA A 240 -12.14 29.23 3.30
C ALA A 240 -11.29 30.50 3.21
N GLY A 241 -9.98 30.33 2.96
CA GLY A 241 -9.01 31.39 2.82
C GLY A 241 -9.29 32.19 1.55
N ALA A 242 -10.25 33.11 1.64
CA ALA A 242 -10.50 34.16 0.67
C ALA A 242 -9.33 35.15 0.74
N GLY A 243 -8.25 34.85 0.03
CA GLY A 243 -7.27 35.86 -0.34
C GLY A 243 -7.92 36.84 -1.32
N ASP A 244 -7.79 38.14 -1.06
CA ASP A 244 -8.25 39.22 -1.96
C ASP A 244 -7.39 39.36 -3.24
N GLU A 245 -6.46 38.43 -3.47
CA GLU A 245 -5.57 38.42 -4.63
C GLU A 245 -6.33 38.09 -5.93
N MET A 246 -5.95 38.72 -7.04
CA MET A 246 -6.54 38.48 -8.35
C MET A 246 -5.45 38.38 -9.44
N PRO A 247 -5.34 37.24 -10.16
CA PRO A 247 -6.02 35.96 -9.90
C PRO A 247 -5.46 35.26 -8.65
N ARG A 248 -6.28 34.44 -7.99
CA ARG A 248 -5.81 33.60 -6.89
C ARG A 248 -5.01 32.40 -7.41
N ILE A 249 -4.14 31.84 -6.57
CA ILE A 249 -3.33 30.67 -6.95
C ILE A 249 -4.20 29.43 -7.23
N ASP A 250 -5.29 29.23 -6.48
CA ASP A 250 -6.23 28.12 -6.72
C ASP A 250 -6.91 28.23 -8.09
N GLU A 251 -7.17 29.44 -8.57
CA GLU A 251 -7.74 29.69 -9.90
C GLU A 251 -6.76 29.32 -11.01
N LEU A 252 -5.47 29.69 -10.85
CA LEU A 252 -4.42 29.31 -11.79
C LEU A 252 -4.28 27.78 -11.86
N LEU A 253 -4.20 27.09 -10.72
CA LEU A 253 -4.09 25.63 -10.68
C LEU A 253 -5.33 24.93 -11.23
N THR A 254 -6.53 25.45 -10.91
CA THR A 254 -7.81 24.94 -11.42
C THR A 254 -7.88 25.05 -12.94
N SER A 255 -7.51 26.20 -13.51
CA SER A 255 -7.53 26.39 -14.97
C SER A 255 -6.64 25.40 -15.72
N VAL A 256 -5.43 25.13 -15.21
CA VAL A 256 -4.52 24.15 -15.81
C VAL A 256 -5.06 22.74 -15.67
N ARG A 257 -5.63 22.37 -14.51
CA ARG A 257 -6.24 21.07 -14.31
C ARG A 257 -7.39 20.83 -15.28
N ASP A 258 -8.25 21.83 -15.47
CA ASP A 258 -9.44 21.73 -16.29
C ASP A 258 -9.05 21.61 -17.78
N PHE A 259 -8.06 22.36 -18.24
CA PHE A 259 -7.46 22.20 -19.58
C PHE A 259 -6.88 20.79 -19.79
N LEU A 260 -6.17 20.24 -18.80
CA LEU A 260 -5.64 18.88 -18.88
C LEU A 260 -6.75 17.82 -18.99
N ARG A 261 -7.86 17.99 -18.26
CA ARG A 261 -8.96 17.03 -18.21
C ARG A 261 -9.96 17.15 -19.35
N GLY A 262 -10.15 18.35 -19.88
CA GLY A 262 -10.96 18.60 -21.07
C GLY A 262 -10.09 18.48 -22.31
N ASP A 263 -9.56 19.60 -22.77
CA ASP A 263 -8.90 19.75 -24.06
C ASP A 263 -7.80 18.70 -24.32
N VAL A 264 -6.88 18.50 -23.38
CA VAL A 264 -5.74 17.60 -23.62
C VAL A 264 -6.18 16.14 -23.64
N MET A 265 -7.04 15.72 -22.71
CA MET A 265 -7.53 14.35 -22.69
C MET A 265 -8.46 14.06 -23.88
N ASP A 266 -9.31 15.00 -24.29
CA ASP A 266 -10.18 14.83 -25.46
C ASP A 266 -9.39 14.76 -26.78
N ALA A 267 -8.28 15.51 -26.86
CA ALA A 267 -7.42 15.54 -28.05
C ALA A 267 -6.37 14.41 -28.11
N THR A 268 -6.22 13.59 -27.06
CA THR A 268 -5.14 12.59 -26.97
C THR A 268 -5.63 11.21 -26.56
N THR A 269 -4.84 10.19 -26.88
CA THR A 269 -5.12 8.78 -26.53
C THR A 269 -3.91 8.11 -25.87
N ALA A 270 -4.11 6.88 -25.39
CA ALA A 270 -3.06 6.02 -24.83
C ALA A 270 -2.20 6.73 -23.77
N ARG A 271 -0.88 6.75 -23.96
CA ARG A 271 0.08 7.26 -22.96
C ARG A 271 -0.16 8.73 -22.64
N THR A 272 -0.33 9.59 -23.63
CA THR A 272 -0.48 11.04 -23.41
C THR A 272 -1.76 11.35 -22.64
N ASN A 273 -2.87 10.70 -22.99
CA ASN A 273 -4.13 10.80 -22.25
C ASN A 273 -3.97 10.38 -20.78
N PHE A 274 -3.28 9.26 -20.55
CA PHE A 274 -2.99 8.78 -19.20
C PHE A 274 -2.12 9.77 -18.41
N MET A 275 -1.06 10.32 -19.02
CA MET A 275 -0.20 11.34 -18.38
C MET A 275 -0.96 12.62 -18.05
N ALA A 276 -1.85 13.08 -18.92
CA ALA A 276 -2.71 14.24 -18.65
C ALA A 276 -3.63 14.00 -17.44
N ARG A 277 -4.22 12.80 -17.32
CA ARG A 277 -5.00 12.39 -16.14
C ARG A 277 -4.16 12.41 -14.87
N VAL A 278 -2.94 11.88 -14.91
CA VAL A 278 -2.01 11.86 -13.76
C VAL A 278 -1.62 13.27 -13.34
N ALA A 279 -1.32 14.15 -14.30
CA ALA A 279 -1.02 15.56 -14.04
C ALA A 279 -2.22 16.29 -13.40
N GLY A 280 -3.43 16.10 -13.94
CA GLY A 280 -4.65 16.66 -13.36
C GLY A 280 -4.92 16.17 -11.94
N ASN A 281 -4.66 14.88 -11.65
CA ASN A 281 -4.77 14.34 -10.29
C ASN A 281 -3.73 14.93 -9.33
N SER A 282 -2.53 15.25 -9.83
CA SER A 282 -1.48 15.90 -9.02
C SER A 282 -1.87 17.33 -8.65
N LEU A 283 -2.48 18.08 -9.58
CA LEU A 283 -3.01 19.42 -9.30
C LEU A 283 -4.15 19.39 -8.27
N ASP A 284 -5.01 18.38 -8.34
CA ASP A 284 -6.05 18.14 -7.34
C ASP A 284 -5.48 17.92 -5.93
N ILE A 285 -4.32 17.25 -5.80
CA ILE A 285 -3.61 17.11 -4.51
C ILE A 285 -3.12 18.48 -4.03
N VAL A 286 -2.52 19.27 -4.91
CA VAL A 286 -2.02 20.62 -4.56
C VAL A 286 -3.16 21.53 -4.11
N LEU A 287 -4.28 21.54 -4.82
CA LEU A 287 -5.47 22.32 -4.44
C LEU A 287 -6.00 21.93 -3.06
N ARG A 288 -6.03 20.63 -2.74
CA ARG A 288 -6.42 20.16 -1.40
C ARG A 288 -5.39 20.50 -0.34
N ASP A 289 -4.10 20.43 -0.63
CA ASP A 289 -3.05 20.81 0.33
C ASP A 289 -3.08 22.31 0.61
N GLN A 290 -3.44 23.15 -0.36
CA GLN A 290 -3.68 24.58 -0.12
C GLN A 290 -4.86 24.81 0.82
N ALA A 291 -5.96 24.07 0.65
CA ALA A 291 -7.18 24.26 1.45
C ALA A 291 -7.09 23.66 2.87
N LEU A 292 -6.43 22.51 3.02
CA LEU A 292 -6.42 21.71 4.26
C LEU A 292 -5.05 21.67 4.94
N GLY A 293 -3.97 21.81 4.17
CA GLY A 293 -2.60 21.59 4.63
C GLY A 293 -2.14 22.54 5.75
N PRO A 294 -2.44 23.85 5.73
CA PRO A 294 -2.06 24.76 6.81
C PRO A 294 -2.60 24.32 8.17
N GLU A 295 -3.92 24.10 8.27
CA GLU A 295 -4.55 23.68 9.52
C GLU A 295 -4.16 22.26 9.92
N HIS A 296 -4.03 21.35 8.95
CA HIS A 296 -3.52 20.00 9.19
C HIS A 296 -2.14 20.02 9.88
N ARG A 297 -1.19 20.80 9.35
CA ARG A 297 0.16 20.96 9.90
C ARG A 297 0.16 21.68 11.25
N HIS A 298 -0.75 22.64 11.44
CA HIS A 298 -0.90 23.34 12.72
C HIS A 298 -1.37 22.39 13.83
N LEU A 299 -2.44 21.63 13.60
CA LEU A 299 -2.95 20.66 14.58
C LEU A 299 -1.96 19.50 14.81
N GLU A 300 -1.24 19.07 13.77
CA GLU A 300 -0.15 18.09 13.94
C GLU A 300 0.96 18.62 14.84
N TYR A 301 1.36 19.88 14.63
CA TYR A 301 2.35 20.56 15.46
C TYR A 301 1.93 20.63 16.93
N GLU A 302 0.68 21.04 17.21
CA GLU A 302 0.15 21.09 18.57
C GLU A 302 0.17 19.70 19.25
N ARG A 303 -0.27 18.65 18.54
CA ARG A 303 -0.23 17.28 19.06
C ARG A 303 1.19 16.80 19.33
N LEU A 304 2.14 17.09 18.44
CA LEU A 304 3.55 16.71 18.64
C LEU A 304 4.19 17.45 19.80
N GLN A 305 3.92 18.75 19.93
CA GLN A 305 4.42 19.56 21.04
C GLN A 305 3.88 19.03 22.38
N ALA A 306 2.60 18.66 22.42
CA ALA A 306 1.99 18.06 23.61
C ALA A 306 2.56 16.67 23.93
N LEU A 307 2.76 15.82 22.92
CA LEU A 307 3.28 14.45 23.07
C LEU A 307 4.74 14.44 23.53
N LEU A 308 5.59 15.30 22.97
CA LEU A 308 7.03 15.32 23.23
C LEU A 308 7.42 16.29 24.35
N GLY A 309 6.53 17.20 24.76
CA GLY A 309 6.80 18.20 25.80
C GLY A 309 7.88 19.23 25.42
N ILE A 310 8.18 19.39 24.13
CA ILE A 310 9.27 20.22 23.61
C ILE A 310 8.73 21.14 22.51
N LYS A 311 9.22 22.38 22.47
CA LYS A 311 8.89 23.37 21.43
C LYS A 311 10.04 23.52 20.43
N GLU A 312 9.84 23.04 19.20
CA GLU A 312 10.79 23.13 18.08
C GLU A 312 10.03 23.36 16.76
N SER A 313 10.66 23.23 15.59
CA SER A 313 9.92 23.23 14.32
C SER A 313 9.14 21.91 14.15
N LEU A 314 8.06 21.93 13.37
CA LEU A 314 7.29 20.71 13.03
C LEU A 314 8.19 19.60 12.46
N GLU A 315 9.11 19.95 11.58
CA GLU A 315 10.07 19.00 11.01
C GLU A 315 10.97 18.35 12.08
N ALA A 316 11.50 19.14 13.01
CA ALA A 316 12.32 18.63 14.11
C ALA A 316 11.52 17.70 15.03
N LEU A 317 10.27 18.07 15.35
CA LEU A 317 9.38 17.25 16.16
C LEU A 317 9.05 15.90 15.47
N ARG A 318 8.76 15.92 14.16
CA ARG A 318 8.57 14.68 13.37
C ARG A 318 9.81 13.78 13.43
N TRP A 319 11.00 14.34 13.27
CA TRP A 319 12.25 13.60 13.39
C TRP A 319 12.48 13.05 14.80
N ARG A 320 12.16 13.80 15.85
CA ARG A 320 12.25 13.33 17.24
C ARG A 320 11.34 12.14 17.47
N LEU A 321 10.08 12.20 17.02
CA LEU A 321 9.16 11.08 17.14
C LEU A 321 9.65 9.87 16.35
N THR A 322 10.04 10.04 15.09
CA THR A 322 10.62 8.98 14.24
C THR A 322 11.84 8.33 14.89
N ASN A 323 12.78 9.12 15.41
CA ASN A 323 14.00 8.59 16.04
C ASN A 323 13.71 7.92 17.39
N GLY A 324 12.79 8.46 18.18
CA GLY A 324 12.35 7.86 19.43
C GLY A 324 11.66 6.50 19.20
N LEU A 325 10.83 6.39 18.16
CA LEU A 325 10.24 5.11 17.73
C LEU A 325 11.33 4.12 17.29
N ARG A 326 12.31 4.55 16.47
CA ARG A 326 13.42 3.70 16.02
C ARG A 326 14.28 3.17 17.15
N ALA A 327 14.56 4.01 18.14
CA ALA A 327 15.39 3.67 19.29
C ALA A 327 14.64 2.82 20.33
N GLY A 328 13.30 2.81 20.29
CA GLY A 328 12.46 2.23 21.33
C GLY A 328 12.29 3.13 22.56
N ASP A 329 12.79 4.37 22.51
CA ASP A 329 12.66 5.37 23.58
C ASP A 329 11.20 5.83 23.75
N ILE A 330 10.42 5.80 22.66
CA ILE A 330 8.98 6.03 22.67
C ILE A 330 8.31 4.67 22.39
N PRO A 331 7.74 3.99 23.41
CA PRO A 331 7.08 2.71 23.21
C PRO A 331 5.77 2.87 22.43
N LEU A 332 5.30 1.80 21.79
CA LEU A 332 4.10 1.86 20.93
C LEU A 332 2.81 2.18 21.71
N ASP A 333 2.79 1.87 23.00
CA ASP A 333 1.69 2.17 23.93
C ASP A 333 1.83 3.54 24.61
N HIS A 334 2.78 4.39 24.19
CA HIS A 334 2.96 5.72 24.75
C HIS A 334 1.64 6.52 24.69
N PRO A 335 1.19 7.12 25.80
CA PRO A 335 -0.06 7.89 25.83
C PRO A 335 -0.12 8.95 24.74
N GLY A 336 -1.24 9.00 24.01
CA GLY A 336 -1.47 9.95 22.92
C GLY A 336 -0.76 9.64 21.58
N LEU A 337 0.13 8.64 21.52
CA LEU A 337 0.84 8.29 20.28
C LEU A 337 -0.10 7.76 19.20
N ALA A 338 -0.93 6.76 19.53
CA ALA A 338 -1.89 6.18 18.59
C ALA A 338 -2.86 7.24 18.05
N GLU A 339 -3.37 8.11 18.94
CA GLU A 339 -4.22 9.23 18.54
C GLU A 339 -3.47 10.19 17.60
N HIS A 340 -2.26 10.62 17.95
CA HIS A 340 -1.45 11.51 17.12
C HIS A 340 -1.22 10.93 15.72
N LEU A 341 -0.77 9.66 15.63
CA LEU A 341 -0.50 9.00 14.35
C LEU A 341 -1.76 8.88 13.52
N ARG A 342 -2.87 8.43 14.11
CA ARG A 342 -4.16 8.28 13.43
C ARG A 342 -4.65 9.62 12.89
N GLN A 343 -4.71 10.65 13.72
CA GLN A 343 -5.16 11.98 13.31
C GLN A 343 -4.29 12.55 12.18
N SER A 344 -2.98 12.32 12.23
CA SER A 344 -2.05 12.85 11.24
C SER A 344 -2.16 12.10 9.90
N VAL A 345 -2.16 10.77 9.91
CA VAL A 345 -2.24 9.95 8.70
C VAL A 345 -3.59 10.09 8.01
N VAL A 346 -4.70 10.04 8.76
CA VAL A 346 -6.05 10.09 8.17
C VAL A 346 -6.34 11.46 7.53
N ASN A 347 -5.88 12.55 8.15
CA ASN A 347 -5.99 13.87 7.53
C ASN A 347 -5.04 14.05 6.33
N GLN A 348 -3.87 13.41 6.32
CA GLN A 348 -2.96 13.44 5.17
C GLN A 348 -3.55 12.70 3.96
N ILE A 349 -4.17 11.53 4.14
CA ILE A 349 -4.84 10.82 3.03
C ILE A 349 -6.08 11.58 2.52
N ALA A 350 -6.75 12.38 3.35
CA ALA A 350 -7.83 13.27 2.89
C ALA A 350 -7.34 14.31 1.88
N ILE A 351 -6.08 14.75 2.01
CA ILE A 351 -5.40 15.62 1.04
C ILE A 351 -4.98 14.81 -0.19
N ASP A 352 -4.37 13.66 0.01
CA ASP A 352 -3.74 12.91 -1.07
C ASP A 352 -4.75 12.17 -1.95
N GLN A 353 -5.58 11.34 -1.34
CA GLN A 353 -6.49 10.42 -2.02
C GLN A 353 -7.80 10.23 -1.23
N PRO A 354 -8.68 11.25 -1.16
CA PRO A 354 -9.92 11.20 -0.37
C PRO A 354 -10.96 10.17 -0.85
N LYS A 355 -10.71 9.52 -2.00
CA LYS A 355 -11.56 8.46 -2.55
C LYS A 355 -11.06 7.06 -2.21
N TYR A 356 -9.88 6.94 -1.59
CA TYR A 356 -9.30 5.65 -1.21
C TYR A 356 -10.18 4.92 -0.19
N SER A 357 -10.36 3.62 -0.34
CA SER A 357 -11.19 2.79 0.55
C SER A 357 -10.69 2.84 1.99
N GLY A 358 -9.37 2.81 2.21
CA GLY A 358 -8.79 2.91 3.56
C GLY A 358 -9.13 4.22 4.27
N PHE A 359 -9.28 5.33 3.55
CA PHE A 359 -9.76 6.59 4.13
C PHE A 359 -11.22 6.50 4.56
N LYS A 360 -12.08 5.90 3.74
CA LYS A 360 -13.50 5.68 4.07
C LYS A 360 -13.66 4.81 5.32
N THR A 361 -12.87 3.75 5.44
CA THR A 361 -12.83 2.89 6.63
C THR A 361 -12.36 3.66 7.86
N ALA A 362 -11.41 4.59 7.71
CA ALA A 362 -10.86 5.32 8.84
C ALA A 362 -11.82 6.35 9.46
N ILE A 363 -12.83 6.80 8.71
CA ILE A 363 -13.81 7.83 9.12
C ILE A 363 -15.17 7.27 9.54
N GLN A 364 -15.34 5.95 9.47
CA GLN A 364 -16.48 5.21 10.03
C GLN A 364 -16.19 4.90 11.50
#